data_AF-A0A151JNZ3-F1
#
_entry.id   AF-A0A151JNZ3-F1
#
_cell.length_a   1.000
_cell.length_b   1.000
_cell.length_c   1.000
_cell.angle_alpha   90.00
_cell.angle_beta   90.00
_cell.angle_gamma   90.00
#
_symmetry.space_group_name_H-M   'P 1'
#
loop_
_entity.id
_entity.type
_entity.pdbx_description
1 polymer ?
#
loop_
_entity_poly.entity_id
_entity_poly.type
_entity_poly.pdbx_seq_one_letter_code
_entity_poly.pdbx_strand_id
1 'polypeptide(L)' 'MVGCAAPFCNNSAAKGYIMKIFPRDVERRALWAINVGKNWTPTKNAYLCEVK' A
#
# COMPACT_ATOMS: atom_id res chain seq x y z
N MET A 1 -1.59 13.92 -2.01
CA MET A 1 -2.04 13.27 -0.77
C MET A 1 -1.71 11.78 -0.86
N VAL A 2 -0.91 11.23 0.06
CA VAL A 2 -0.55 9.80 0.06
C VAL A 2 -1.58 9.05 0.91
N GLY A 3 -2.43 8.25 0.25
CA GLY A 3 -3.43 7.39 0.88
C GLY A 3 -3.03 5.92 0.81
N CYS A 4 -3.66 5.10 1.65
CA CYS A 4 -3.41 3.67 1.68
C CYS A 4 -4.04 2.99 0.47
N ALA A 5 -3.31 2.06 -0.15
CA ALA A 5 -3.78 1.28 -1.29
C ALA A 5 -4.71 0.12 -0.89
N ALA A 6 -4.75 -0.23 0.41
CA ALA A 6 -5.63 -1.30 0.89
C ALA A 6 -7.11 -0.93 0.68
N PRO A 7 -7.94 -1.88 0.22
CA PRO A 7 -9.37 -1.64 0.05
C PRO A 7 -9.99 -1.29 1.40
N PHE A 8 -10.96 -0.35 1.37
CA PHE A 8 -11.64 0.17 2.56
C PHE A 8 -10.75 0.87 3.59
N CYS A 9 -9.47 1.09 3.28
CA CYS A 9 -8.59 1.85 4.15
C CYS A 9 -8.65 3.34 3.82
N ASN A 10 -8.99 4.16 4.81
CA ASN A 10 -8.99 5.62 4.69
C ASN A 10 -7.79 6.26 5.44
N ASN A 11 -6.76 5.46 5.74
CA ASN A 11 -5.55 5.95 6.40
C ASN A 11 -4.67 6.68 5.39
N SER A 12 -4.03 7.75 5.86
CA SER A 12 -3.19 8.59 5.02
C SER A 12 -2.07 9.22 5.85
N ALA A 13 -1.02 9.66 5.16
CA ALA A 13 0.06 10.40 5.80
C ALA A 13 -0.45 11.69 6.48
N ALA A 14 -1.50 12.31 5.94
CA ALA A 14 -2.13 13.50 6.52
C ALA A 14 -2.81 13.22 7.87
N LYS A 15 -3.24 11.98 8.11
CA LYS A 15 -3.81 11.53 9.40
C LYS A 15 -2.73 11.07 10.39
N GLY A 16 -1.44 11.19 10.06
CA GLY A 16 -0.32 10.80 10.92
C GLY A 16 0.08 9.32 10.84
N TYR A 17 -0.48 8.55 9.90
CA TYR A 17 -0.09 7.14 9.73
C TYR A 17 1.25 7.02 9.02
N ILE A 18 2.06 6.04 9.42
CA ILE A 18 3.28 5.68 8.72
C ILE A 18 2.90 4.95 7.44
N MET A 19 3.31 5.50 6.31
CA MET A 19 3.04 4.94 4.98
C MET A 19 4.30 4.24 4.48
N LYS A 20 4.22 2.95 4.20
CA LYS A 20 5.28 2.16 3.58
C LYS A 20 5.02 2.04 2.09
N ILE A 21 6.03 2.38 1.30
CA ILE A 21 5.98 2.19 -0.15
C ILE A 21 6.12 0.71 -0.49
N PHE A 22 5.49 0.29 -1.59
CA PHE A 22 5.74 -1.06 -2.11
C PHE A 22 7.24 -1.26 -2.43
N PRO A 23 7.81 -2.42 -2.06
CA PRO A 23 9.21 -2.72 -2.34
C PRO A 23 9.50 -2.65 -3.84
N ARG A 24 10.76 -2.36 -4.19
CA ARG A 24 11.25 -2.38 -5.58
C ARG A 24 11.37 -3.79 -6.12
N ASP A 25 11.62 -4.73 -5.23
CA ASP A 25 11.66 -6.16 -5.51
C ASP A 25 10.31 -6.64 -6.06
N VAL A 26 10.36 -7.31 -7.21
CA VAL A 26 9.16 -7.68 -7.99
C VAL A 26 8.39 -8.79 -7.28
N GLU A 27 9.08 -9.76 -6.68
CA GLU A 27 8.46 -10.89 -5.99
C GLU A 27 7.74 -10.43 -4.73
N ARG A 28 8.42 -9.63 -3.88
CA ARG A 28 7.79 -9.04 -2.69
C ARG A 28 6.65 -8.11 -3.04
N ARG A 29 6.77 -7.35 -4.14
CA ARG A 29 5.69 -6.48 -4.62
C ARG A 29 4.47 -7.28 -5.06
N ALA A 30 4.67 -8.41 -5.73
CA ALA A 30 3.58 -9.31 -6.11
C ALA A 30 2.89 -9.90 -4.87
N LEU A 31 3.65 -10.36 -3.87
CA LEU A 31 3.08 -10.85 -2.60
C LEU A 31 2.24 -9.79 -1.89
N TRP A 32 2.73 -8.54 -1.83
CA TRP A 32 1.96 -7.44 -1.26
C TRP A 32 0.69 -7.14 -2.07
N ALA A 33 0.76 -7.19 -3.40
CA ALA A 33 -0.40 -6.95 -4.27
C ALA A 33 -1.47 -8.04 -4.08
N ILE A 34 -1.04 -9.31 -3.96
CA ILE A 34 -1.93 -10.45 -3.66
C ILE A 34 -2.62 -10.24 -2.31
N ASN A 35 -1.87 -9.87 -1.27
CA ASN A 35 -2.42 -9.66 0.07
C ASN A 35 -3.38 -8.47 0.15
N VAL A 36 -3.22 -7.45 -0.70
CA VAL A 36 -4.15 -6.33 -0.80
C VAL A 36 -5.50 -6.75 -1.41
N GLY A 37 -5.57 -7.92 -2.05
CA GLY A 37 -6.84 -8.57 -2.38
C GLY A 37 -7.56 -7.97 -3.57
N LYS A 38 -6.83 -7.34 -4.50
CA LYS A 38 -7.41 -6.81 -5.73
C LYS A 38 -6.60 -7.26 -6.92
N ASN A 39 -7.28 -7.56 -8.02
CA ASN A 39 -6.70 -7.80 -9.35
C ASN A 39 -6.14 -6.46 -9.90
N TRP A 40 -5.22 -5.87 -9.14
CA TRP A 40 -4.75 -4.50 -9.24
C TRP A 40 -3.24 -4.52 -9.24
N THR A 41 -2.67 -3.88 -10.25
CA THR A 41 -1.23 -3.72 -10.36
C THR A 41 -0.78 -2.50 -9.54
N PRO A 42 0.06 -2.68 -8.51
CA PRO A 42 0.56 -1.56 -7.73
C PRO A 42 1.37 -0.61 -8.64
N THR A 43 0.96 0.66 -8.66
CA THR A 43 1.72 1.71 -9.35
C THR A 43 2.92 2.15 -8.51
N LYS A 44 3.84 2.92 -9.10
CA LYS A 44 5.04 3.43 -8.38
C LYS A 44 4.70 4.19 -7.08
N ASN A 45 3.49 4.73 -6.97
CA ASN A 45 3.01 5.49 -5.84
C ASN A 45 2.01 4.68 -4.99
N ALA A 46 2.10 3.35 -5.00
CA ALA A 46 1.33 2.51 -4.10
C ALA A 46 1.99 2.53 -2.70
N TYR A 47 1.18 2.81 -1.67
CA TYR A 47 1.60 2.83 -0.27
C TYR A 47 0.62 2.04 0.57
N LEU A 48 1.11 1.37 1.61
CA LEU A 48 0.28 0.75 2.66
C LEU A 48 0.57 1.43 3.99
N CYS A 49 -0.48 1.66 4.78
CA CYS A 49 -0.31 2.15 6.14
C CYS A 49 0.17 1.03 7.06
N GLU A 50 1.11 1.35 7.93
CA GLU A 50 1.46 0.51 9.07
C GLU A 50 0.40 0.70 10.15
N VAL A 51 -0.37 -0.36 10.42
CA VAL A 51 -1.35 -0.40 11.51
C VAL A 51 -0.75 -1.31 12.58
N LYS A 52 -0.65 -0.81 13.82
CA LYS A 52 -0.23 -1.61 14.97
C LYS A 52 -1.35 -2.54 15.42
#